data_AF-A0A137R0U3-F1
#
_entry.id   AF-A0A137R0U3-F1
#
_cell.length_a   1.000
_cell.length_b   1.000
_cell.length_c   1.000
_cell.angle_alpha   90.00
_cell.angle_beta   90.00
_cell.angle_gamma   90.00
#
_symmetry.space_group_name_H-M   'P 1'
#
loop_
_entity.id
_entity.type
_entity.pdbx_description
1 polymer ?
#
loop_
_entity_poly.entity_id
_entity_poly.type
_entity_poly.pdbx_seq_one_letter_code
_entity_poly.pdbx_strand_id
1 'polypeptide(L)'
;MSKNVDTPVSVDDANDILAAIQDLQTNINSALTNVVAKKPAFDALPVGGVSDLVRQDLSDLNTSNTALEDALITNTPAEVLDEAQETRDEIDAAFADAIAAYAD
;
A
#
# COMPACT_ATOMS: atom_id res chain seq x y z
N MET A 1 4.70 -30.00 25.84
CA MET A 1 4.75 -28.70 26.56
C MET A 1 5.89 -27.94 25.92
N SER A 2 5.76 -26.79 25.26
CA SER A 2 4.72 -25.76 25.20
C SER A 2 4.60 -25.31 23.73
N LYS A 3 3.39 -25.10 23.20
CA LYS A 3 3.24 -24.34 21.95
C LYS A 3 3.48 -22.89 22.36
N ASN A 4 4.58 -22.28 21.93
CA ASN A 4 4.73 -20.83 22.01
C ASN A 4 3.54 -20.22 21.27
N VAL A 5 2.63 -19.58 22.02
CA VAL A 5 1.49 -18.81 21.49
C VAL A 5 1.82 -17.32 21.62
N ASP A 6 3.04 -16.94 21.25
CA ASP A 6 3.52 -15.55 21.35
C ASP A 6 3.03 -14.67 20.19
N THR A 7 2.41 -15.24 19.15
CA THR A 7 1.70 -14.50 18.09
C THR A 7 0.43 -15.24 17.64
N PRO A 8 -0.65 -14.51 17.30
CA PRO A 8 -1.93 -15.10 16.89
C PRO A 8 -1.88 -15.80 15.51
N VAL A 9 -0.83 -15.54 14.71
CA VAL A 9 -0.61 -16.09 13.37
C VAL A 9 0.66 -16.96 13.38
N SER A 10 0.61 -18.12 12.74
CA SER A 10 1.79 -18.99 12.59
C SER A 10 2.78 -18.41 11.57
N VAL A 11 4.05 -18.83 11.63
CA VAL A 11 5.05 -18.37 10.64
C VAL A 11 4.68 -18.80 9.22
N ASP A 12 4.17 -20.03 9.04
CA ASP A 12 3.74 -20.52 7.72
C ASP A 12 2.56 -19.69 7.18
N ASP A 13 1.53 -19.44 8.00
CA ASP A 13 0.40 -18.59 7.60
C ASP A 13 0.86 -17.15 7.32
N ALA A 14 1.82 -16.62 8.10
CA ALA A 14 2.35 -15.27 7.89
C ALA A 14 3.09 -15.15 6.56
N ASN A 15 3.86 -16.16 6.16
CA ASN A 15 4.53 -16.20 4.86
C ASN A 15 3.52 -16.24 3.71
N ASP A 16 2.47 -17.07 3.83
CA ASP A 16 1.41 -17.15 2.81
C ASP A 16 0.66 -15.81 2.66
N ILE A 17 0.37 -15.14 3.79
CA ILE A 17 -0.25 -13.81 3.78
C ILE A 17 0.69 -12.77 3.17
N LEU A 18 1.97 -12.76 3.55
CA LEU A 18 2.94 -11.81 3.01
C LEU A 18 3.10 -11.97 1.50
N ALA A 19 3.19 -13.20 0.99
CA ALA A 19 3.25 -13.46 -0.44
C ALA A 19 2.01 -12.90 -1.17
N ALA A 20 0.82 -13.06 -0.59
CA ALA A 20 -0.40 -12.48 -1.15
C ALA A 20 -0.39 -10.94 -1.15
N ILE A 21 0.22 -10.32 -0.13
CA ILE A 21 0.40 -8.85 -0.07
C ILE A 21 1.43 -8.39 -1.11
N GLN A 22 2.52 -9.11 -1.33
CA GLN A 22 3.51 -8.80 -2.37
C GLN A 22 2.92 -8.92 -3.79
N ASP A 23 2.05 -9.92 -4.02
CA ASP A 23 1.28 -10.02 -5.27
C ASP A 23 0.32 -8.81 -5.45
N LEU A 24 -0.32 -8.38 -4.36
CA LEU A 24 -1.16 -7.19 -4.37
C LEU A 24 -0.35 -5.91 -4.61
N GLN A 25 0.83 -5.77 -3.99
CA GLN A 25 1.76 -4.66 -4.19
C GLN A 25 2.09 -4.47 -5.67
N THR A 26 2.36 -5.54 -6.41
CA THR A 26 2.60 -5.47 -7.85
C THR A 26 1.42 -4.80 -8.59
N ASN A 27 0.19 -5.15 -8.22
CA ASN A 27 -1.01 -4.54 -8.79
C ASN A 27 -1.18 -3.08 -8.35
N ILE A 28 -0.90 -2.76 -7.09
CA ILE A 28 -0.92 -1.39 -6.55
C ILE A 28 0.04 -0.51 -7.35
N ASN A 29 1.31 -0.93 -7.49
CA ASN A 29 2.34 -0.19 -8.21
C ASN A 29 1.95 0.07 -9.67
N SER A 30 1.39 -0.94 -10.35
CA SER A 30 0.89 -0.78 -11.72
C SER A 30 -0.28 0.20 -11.79
N ALA A 31 -1.24 0.09 -10.87
CA ALA A 31 -2.40 0.98 -10.82
C ALA A 31 -1.99 2.43 -10.57
N LEU A 32 -1.11 2.69 -9.59
CA LEU A 32 -0.60 4.02 -9.27
C LEU A 32 0.16 4.63 -10.45
N THR A 33 1.03 3.85 -11.10
CA THR A 33 1.72 4.27 -12.33
C THR A 33 0.72 4.67 -13.42
N ASN A 34 -0.31 3.86 -13.62
CA ASN A 34 -1.35 4.13 -14.62
C ASN A 34 -2.16 5.38 -14.27
N VAL A 35 -2.48 5.60 -12.99
CA VAL A 35 -3.16 6.82 -12.52
C VAL A 35 -2.30 8.05 -12.80
N VAL A 36 -1.01 8.04 -12.44
CA VAL A 36 -0.09 9.14 -12.74
C VAL A 36 -0.02 9.43 -14.24
N ALA A 37 0.05 8.39 -15.08
CA ALA A 37 0.06 8.53 -16.53
C ALA A 37 -1.23 9.18 -17.10
N LYS A 38 -2.34 9.18 -16.35
CA LYS A 38 -3.60 9.84 -16.75
C LYS A 38 -3.67 11.32 -16.38
N LYS A 39 -2.73 11.85 -15.59
CA LYS A 39 -2.75 13.26 -15.16
C LYS A 39 -2.96 14.24 -16.31
N PRO A 40 -2.25 14.16 -17.46
CA PRO A 40 -2.47 15.10 -18.56
C PRO A 40 -3.90 15.07 -19.12
N ALA A 41 -4.56 13.92 -19.08
CA ALA A 41 -5.94 13.80 -19.53
C ALA A 41 -6.93 14.40 -18.51
N PHE A 42 -6.66 14.27 -17.22
CA PHE A 42 -7.45 14.91 -16.16
C PHE A 42 -7.30 16.44 -16.18
N ASP A 43 -6.06 16.94 -16.33
CA ASP A 43 -5.79 18.38 -16.43
C ASP A 43 -6.42 19.02 -17.67
N ALA A 44 -6.62 18.26 -18.76
CA ALA A 44 -7.23 18.74 -20.00
C ALA A 44 -8.77 18.82 -19.95
N LEU A 45 -9.41 18.31 -18.89
CA LEU A 45 -10.86 18.38 -18.76
C LEU A 45 -11.32 19.85 -18.60
N PRO A 46 -12.45 20.25 -19.19
CA PRO A 46 -12.99 21.60 -19.06
C PRO A 46 -13.56 21.88 -17.65
N VAL A 47 -13.59 20.86 -16.79
CA VAL A 47 -13.95 20.94 -15.38
C VAL A 47 -12.65 20.98 -14.57
N GLY A 48 -12.36 22.12 -13.94
CA GLY A 48 -11.19 22.25 -13.07
C GLY A 48 -11.31 21.40 -11.80
N GLY A 49 -10.18 21.24 -11.08
CA GLY A 49 -10.15 20.57 -9.77
C GLY A 49 -10.13 19.03 -9.81
N VAL A 50 -10.12 18.40 -10.98
CA VAL A 50 -10.03 16.93 -11.09
C VAL A 50 -8.72 16.42 -10.49
N SER A 51 -7.60 17.10 -10.73
CA SER A 51 -6.31 16.71 -10.16
C SER A 51 -6.28 16.80 -8.63
N ASP A 52 -6.96 17.79 -8.04
CA ASP A 52 -7.15 17.86 -6.59
C ASP A 52 -7.98 16.71 -6.04
N LEU A 53 -9.05 16.32 -6.74
CA LEU A 53 -9.86 15.16 -6.37
C LEU A 53 -9.06 13.86 -6.44
N VAL A 54 -8.28 13.66 -7.51
CA VAL A 54 -7.41 12.49 -7.62
C VAL A 54 -6.38 12.45 -6.50
N ARG A 55 -5.75 13.59 -6.17
CA ARG A 55 -4.84 13.69 -5.03
C ARG A 55 -5.52 13.33 -3.71
N GLN A 56 -6.75 13.80 -3.49
CA GLN A 56 -7.53 13.48 -2.31
C GLN A 56 -7.85 11.98 -2.23
N ASP A 57 -8.37 11.41 -3.31
CA ASP A 57 -8.70 9.98 -3.39
C ASP A 57 -7.47 9.09 -3.16
N LEU A 58 -6.30 9.47 -3.71
CA LEU A 58 -5.04 8.78 -3.47
C LEU A 58 -4.59 8.88 -2.00
N SER A 59 -4.80 10.03 -1.34
CA SER A 59 -4.46 10.23 0.08
C SER A 59 -5.37 9.41 1.00
N ASP A 60 -6.67 9.34 0.69
CA ASP A 60 -7.66 8.56 1.43
C ASP A 60 -7.42 7.06 1.25
N LEU A 61 -7.06 6.64 0.02
CA LEU A 61 -6.67 5.27 -0.27
C LEU A 61 -5.38 4.89 0.47
N ASN A 62 -4.35 5.75 0.45
CA ASN A 62 -3.12 5.49 1.19
C ASN A 62 -3.38 5.34 2.70
N THR A 63 -4.23 6.20 3.27
CA THR A 63 -4.62 6.10 4.70
C THR A 63 -5.25 4.74 5.02
N SER A 64 -6.11 4.24 4.13
CA SER A 64 -6.74 2.92 4.31
C SER A 64 -5.73 1.78 4.14
N ASN A 65 -4.76 1.95 3.24
CA ASN A 65 -3.70 0.98 3.00
C ASN A 65 -2.71 0.89 4.17
N THR A 66 -2.25 2.04 4.70
CA THR A 66 -1.42 2.08 5.91
C THR A 66 -2.12 1.41 7.10
N ALA A 67 -3.44 1.57 7.24
CA ALA A 67 -4.19 0.89 8.31
C ALA A 67 -4.22 -0.64 8.14
N LEU A 68 -4.25 -1.14 6.89
CA LEU A 68 -4.12 -2.56 6.59
C LEU A 68 -2.71 -3.06 6.90
N GLU A 69 -1.67 -2.32 6.51
CA GLU A 69 -0.27 -2.67 6.75
C GLU A 69 0.07 -2.66 8.25
N ASP A 70 -0.38 -1.66 8.99
CA ASP A 70 -0.22 -1.63 10.45
C ASP A 70 -0.85 -2.86 11.12
N ALA A 71 -2.02 -3.30 10.61
CA ALA A 71 -2.66 -4.52 11.08
C ALA A 71 -1.88 -5.78 10.71
N LEU A 72 -1.29 -5.85 9.51
CA LEU A 72 -0.39 -6.92 9.10
C LEU A 72 0.80 -6.99 10.06
N ILE A 73 1.57 -5.90 10.16
CA ILE A 73 2.75 -5.78 11.02
C ILE A 73 2.46 -6.16 12.47
N THR A 74 1.33 -5.73 13.03
CA THR A 74 0.95 -6.05 14.42
C THR A 74 0.77 -7.55 14.65
N ASN A 75 0.39 -8.32 13.63
CA ASN A 75 0.12 -9.76 13.74
C ASN A 75 1.26 -10.63 13.16
N THR A 76 2.26 -10.02 12.54
CA THR A 76 3.39 -10.72 11.92
C THR A 76 4.36 -11.26 12.99
N PRO A 77 4.70 -12.56 12.95
CA PRO A 77 5.78 -13.13 13.76
C PRO A 77 7.13 -12.45 13.51
N ALA A 78 8.00 -12.42 14.52
CA ALA A 78 9.29 -11.74 14.44
C ALA A 78 10.17 -12.23 13.27
N GLU A 79 10.01 -13.50 12.88
CA GLU A 79 10.74 -14.14 11.79
C GLU A 79 10.43 -13.56 10.40
N VAL A 80 9.26 -12.94 10.22
CA VAL A 80 8.76 -12.41 8.94
C VAL A 80 8.62 -10.88 8.99
N LEU A 81 8.84 -10.27 10.16
CA LEU A 81 8.55 -8.87 10.42
C LEU A 81 9.36 -7.92 9.54
N ASP A 82 10.66 -8.18 9.35
CA ASP A 82 11.53 -7.32 8.54
C ASP A 82 11.04 -7.25 7.07
N GLU A 83 10.67 -8.39 6.48
CA GLU A 83 10.18 -8.45 5.10
C GLU A 83 8.79 -7.82 4.95
N ALA A 84 7.93 -7.96 5.97
CA ALA A 84 6.65 -7.27 6.00
C ALA A 84 6.82 -5.75 6.11
N GLN A 85 7.82 -5.26 6.86
CA GLN A 85 8.14 -3.83 6.95
C GLN A 85 8.70 -3.29 5.64
N GLU A 86 9.60 -4.02 4.98
CA GLU A 86 10.11 -3.64 3.66
C GLU A 86 8.98 -3.54 2.62
N THR A 87 8.08 -4.53 2.60
CA THR A 87 6.91 -4.53 1.70
C THR A 87 6.01 -3.30 1.93
N ARG A 88 5.74 -2.95 3.20
CA ARG A 88 5.01 -1.73 3.56
C ARG A 88 5.74 -0.48 3.03
N ASP A 89 7.02 -0.34 3.33
CA ASP A 89 7.79 0.87 2.99
C ASP A 89 7.78 1.11 1.47
N GLU A 90 7.86 0.05 0.67
CA GLU A 90 7.75 0.13 -0.79
C GLU A 90 6.36 0.56 -1.27
N ILE A 91 5.27 0.08 -0.65
CA ILE A 91 3.90 0.50 -0.99
C ILE A 91 3.67 1.95 -0.58
N ASP A 92 4.05 2.34 0.65
CA ASP A 92 3.93 3.71 1.17
C ASP A 92 4.69 4.69 0.26
N ALA A 93 5.89 4.32 -0.22
CA ALA A 93 6.66 5.12 -1.17
C ALA A 93 5.94 5.28 -2.53
N ALA A 94 5.36 4.21 -3.07
CA ALA A 94 4.63 4.27 -4.33
C ALA A 94 3.40 5.19 -4.25
N PHE A 95 2.66 5.16 -3.13
CA PHE A 95 1.57 6.10 -2.89
C PHE A 95 2.07 7.53 -2.75
N ALA A 96 3.15 7.77 -2.01
CA ALA A 96 3.72 9.10 -1.86
C ALA A 96 4.12 9.72 -3.21
N ASP A 97 4.77 8.95 -4.09
CA ASP A 97 5.12 9.38 -5.44
C ASP A 97 3.87 9.72 -6.28
N ALA A 98 2.83 8.88 -6.21
CA ALA A 98 1.59 9.11 -6.94
C ALA A 98 0.85 10.36 -6.45
N ILE A 99 0.77 10.58 -5.13
CA ILE A 99 0.15 11.77 -4.53
C ILE A 99 0.93 13.03 -4.93
N ALA A 100 2.26 12.98 -4.87
CA ALA A 100 3.12 14.10 -5.24
C ALA A 100 2.93 14.50 -6.71
N ALA A 101 2.72 13.54 -7.61
CA ALA A 101 2.45 13.83 -9.01
C ALA A 101 1.17 14.66 -9.25
N TYR A 102 0.25 14.72 -8.28
CA TYR A 102 -1.01 15.50 -8.36
C TYR A 102 -1.03 16.74 -7.45
N ALA A 103 0.10 17.12 -6.85
CA ALA A 103 0.18 18.25 -5.90
C ALA A 103 0.44 19.63 -6.53
N ASP A 104 0.56 19.69 -7.86
CA ASP A 104 0.83 20.92 -8.65
C ASP A 104 -0.45 21.69 -9.05
#